data_AF-A0A8T4PD83-F1
#
_entry.id   AF-A0A8T4PD83-F1
#
_cell.length_a   1.000
_cell.length_b   1.000
_cell.length_c   1.000
_cell.angle_alpha   90.00
_cell.angle_beta   90.00
_cell.angle_gamma   90.00
#
_symmetry.space_group_name_H-M   'P 1'
#
loop_
_entity.id
_entity.type
_entity.pdbx_description
1 polymer ?
#
loop_
_entity_poly.entity_id
_entity_poly.type
_entity_poly.pdbx_seq_one_letter_code
_entity_poly.pdbx_strand_id
1 'polypeptide(L)'
;MNDLLFAQIKTEYDNFYREMLRKGKLPMRSTAKGFWNASISEEIYDAFRRIGLRKFNNFLDIGSGDGKVVLIASLFCKNAEGVEIDNLLHSRAVEVKNNLKINNAVFHNKDFFQHDFSEYDALFIAPDTPMERGLENKLLKEMKGWLIHYGHHFQPRFLKREHSFLVNGTLVSVYSRQKPSLHNPSLLHL
;
A
#
# COMPACT_ATOMS: atom_id res chain seq x y z
N MET A 1 -14.79 15.32 2.35
CA MET A 1 -13.48 14.73 2.00
C MET A 1 -12.45 15.78 2.32
N ASN A 2 -11.26 15.43 2.82
CA ASN A 2 -10.26 16.46 3.17
C ASN A 2 -9.38 16.78 1.96
N ASP A 3 -9.99 17.36 0.92
CA ASP A 3 -9.32 17.69 -0.34
C ASP A 3 -8.15 18.68 -0.12
N LEU A 4 -8.26 19.55 0.91
CA LEU A 4 -7.20 20.45 1.31
C LEU A 4 -5.97 19.68 1.84
N LEU A 5 -6.18 18.72 2.75
CA LEU A 5 -5.08 17.91 3.27
C LEU A 5 -4.47 17.01 2.18
N PHE A 6 -5.28 16.49 1.26
CA PHE A 6 -4.76 15.82 0.08
C PHE A 6 -3.82 16.72 -0.74
N ALA A 7 -4.23 17.96 -1.01
CA ALA A 7 -3.40 18.92 -1.74
C ALA A 7 -2.09 19.24 -1.00
N GLN A 8 -2.11 19.30 0.33
CA GLN A 8 -0.90 19.47 1.16
C GLN A 8 0.03 18.27 1.06
N ILE A 9 -0.49 17.05 1.22
CA ILE A 9 0.28 15.80 1.05
C ILE A 9 0.93 15.78 -0.34
N LYS A 10 0.14 16.02 -1.39
CA LYS A 10 0.64 16.06 -2.76
C LYS A 10 1.77 17.07 -2.92
N THR A 11 1.59 18.29 -2.41
CA THR A 11 2.59 19.36 -2.51
C THR A 11 3.91 18.98 -1.82
N GLU A 12 3.86 18.37 -0.64
CA GLU A 12 5.05 17.89 0.08
C GLU A 12 5.86 16.87 -0.74
N TYR A 13 5.19 15.91 -1.36
CA TYR A 13 5.87 14.89 -2.18
C TYR A 13 6.32 15.43 -3.54
N ASP A 14 5.52 16.27 -4.20
CA ASP A 14 5.92 16.91 -5.46
C ASP A 14 7.19 17.74 -5.27
N ASN A 15 7.29 18.50 -4.17
CA ASN A 15 8.48 19.27 -3.84
C ASN A 15 9.68 18.37 -3.57
N PHE A 16 9.49 17.31 -2.80
CA PHE A 16 10.54 16.32 -2.51
C PHE A 16 11.09 15.67 -3.79
N TYR A 17 10.23 15.20 -4.69
CA TYR A 17 10.69 14.58 -5.94
C TYR A 17 11.34 15.60 -6.88
N ARG A 18 10.82 16.83 -6.97
CA ARG A 18 11.48 17.89 -7.72
C ARG A 18 12.88 18.17 -7.19
N GLU A 19 13.07 18.16 -5.87
CA GLU A 19 14.39 18.33 -5.26
C GLU A 19 15.32 17.16 -5.59
N MET A 20 14.83 15.93 -5.54
CA MET A 20 15.59 14.75 -5.97
C MET A 20 16.05 14.90 -7.42
N LEU A 21 15.14 15.26 -8.33
CA LEU A 21 15.44 15.44 -9.75
C LEU A 21 16.47 16.54 -9.98
N ARG A 22 16.38 17.67 -9.26
CA ARG A 22 17.39 18.74 -9.29
C ARG A 22 18.78 18.26 -8.86
N LYS A 23 18.84 17.25 -7.99
CA LYS A 23 20.07 16.59 -7.54
C LYS A 23 20.50 15.44 -8.45
N GLY A 24 19.87 15.26 -9.61
CA GLY A 24 20.16 14.17 -10.55
C GLY A 24 19.70 12.79 -10.06
N LYS A 25 18.79 12.73 -9.08
CA LYS A 25 18.23 11.49 -8.54
C LYS A 25 16.81 11.29 -9.04
N LEU A 26 16.49 10.07 -9.45
CA LEU A 26 15.12 9.69 -9.80
C LEU A 26 14.33 9.33 -8.52
N PRO A 27 13.00 9.52 -8.49
CA PRO A 27 12.12 9.06 -7.42
C PRO A 27 11.87 7.54 -7.50
N MET A 28 12.94 6.80 -7.79
CA MET A 28 13.01 5.35 -7.83
C MET A 28 14.45 4.89 -7.58
N ARG A 29 14.63 3.79 -6.85
CA ARG A 29 15.94 3.15 -6.64
C ARG A 29 15.78 1.76 -6.03
N SER A 30 16.80 0.93 -6.19
CA SER A 30 16.96 -0.27 -5.38
C SER A 30 17.11 0.08 -3.89
N THR A 31 16.58 -0.79 -3.04
CA THR A 31 16.76 -0.80 -1.59
C THR A 31 17.50 -2.08 -1.19
N ALA A 32 17.77 -2.27 0.10
CA ALA A 32 18.45 -3.48 0.58
C ALA A 32 17.64 -4.78 0.33
N LYS A 33 16.31 -4.69 0.21
CA LYS A 33 15.41 -5.85 0.05
C LYS A 33 14.45 -5.76 -1.13
N GLY A 34 14.60 -4.77 -2.02
CA GLY A 34 13.66 -4.56 -3.11
C GLY A 34 13.96 -3.34 -3.98
N PHE A 35 12.92 -2.76 -4.54
CA PHE A 35 12.96 -1.58 -5.40
C PHE A 35 11.82 -0.63 -5.03
N TRP A 36 12.17 0.61 -4.70
CA TRP A 36 11.20 1.66 -4.47
C TRP A 36 10.94 2.42 -5.77
N ASN A 37 9.67 2.64 -6.08
CA ASN A 37 9.18 3.51 -7.15
C ASN A 37 8.02 4.35 -6.62
N ALA A 38 8.11 5.68 -6.74
CA ALA A 38 7.07 6.56 -6.23
C ALA A 38 5.73 6.35 -6.97
N SER A 39 4.66 6.02 -6.22
CA SER A 39 3.30 5.97 -6.76
C SER A 39 2.80 7.35 -7.17
N ILE A 40 1.78 7.48 -8.03
CA ILE A 40 1.27 8.81 -8.43
C ILE A 40 0.14 9.24 -7.48
N SER A 41 0.26 10.44 -6.88
CA SER A 41 -0.62 10.90 -5.80
C SER A 41 -2.10 10.89 -6.20
N GLU A 42 -2.41 11.43 -7.38
CA GLU A 42 -3.75 11.52 -7.94
C GLU A 42 -4.33 10.13 -8.23
N GLU A 43 -3.50 9.21 -8.74
CA GLU A 43 -3.96 7.85 -9.04
C GLU A 43 -4.36 7.10 -7.77
N ILE A 44 -3.55 7.24 -6.70
CA ILE A 44 -3.83 6.64 -5.41
C ILE A 44 -5.11 7.24 -4.79
N TYR A 45 -5.23 8.56 -4.82
CA TYR A 45 -6.42 9.25 -4.30
C TYR A 45 -7.71 8.82 -5.01
N ASP A 46 -7.68 8.78 -6.35
CA ASP A 46 -8.81 8.37 -7.17
C ASP A 46 -9.13 6.89 -7.00
N ALA A 47 -8.11 6.03 -6.91
CA ALA A 47 -8.29 4.61 -6.63
C ALA A 47 -9.00 4.38 -5.30
N PHE A 48 -8.54 5.02 -4.22
CA PHE A 48 -9.13 4.89 -2.89
C PHE A 48 -10.56 5.45 -2.82
N ARG A 49 -10.83 6.55 -3.52
CA ARG A 49 -12.20 7.05 -3.71
C ARG A 49 -13.09 6.02 -4.38
N ARG A 50 -12.66 5.43 -5.52
CA ARG A 50 -13.46 4.47 -6.30
C ARG A 50 -13.71 3.16 -5.57
N ILE A 51 -12.72 2.68 -4.82
CA ILE A 51 -12.84 1.48 -3.96
C ILE A 51 -13.81 1.71 -2.78
N GLY A 52 -14.04 2.98 -2.42
CA GLY A 52 -14.82 3.35 -1.25
C GLY A 52 -14.06 3.02 0.03
N LEU A 53 -12.78 3.41 0.10
CA LEU A 53 -11.86 3.02 1.19
C LEU A 53 -12.38 3.41 2.60
N ARG A 54 -13.30 4.40 2.68
CA ARG A 54 -13.96 4.87 3.91
C ARG A 54 -14.72 3.80 4.71
N LYS A 55 -15.06 2.68 4.08
CA LYS A 55 -15.73 1.56 4.76
C LYS A 55 -14.79 0.70 5.60
N PHE A 56 -13.49 0.91 5.47
CA PHE A 56 -12.45 0.19 6.20
C PHE A 56 -11.93 1.02 7.38
N ASN A 57 -11.64 0.34 8.47
CA ASN A 57 -11.12 0.97 9.68
C ASN A 57 -9.60 0.98 9.71
N ASN A 58 -8.98 -0.13 9.36
CA ASN A 58 -7.55 -0.40 9.55
C ASN A 58 -6.90 -0.73 8.21
N PHE A 59 -6.17 0.24 7.68
CA PHE A 59 -5.44 0.13 6.42
C PHE A 59 -3.96 -0.20 6.67
N LEU A 60 -3.38 -1.08 5.85
CA LEU A 60 -1.95 -1.35 5.83
C LEU A 60 -1.37 -1.18 4.42
N ASP A 61 -0.26 -0.46 4.30
CA ASP A 61 0.59 -0.41 3.11
C ASP A 61 1.82 -1.31 3.30
N ILE A 62 1.94 -2.34 2.44
CA ILE A 62 3.00 -3.35 2.49
C ILE A 62 4.18 -2.86 1.64
N GLY A 63 5.29 -2.52 2.28
CA GLY A 63 6.42 -1.88 1.60
C GLY A 63 6.11 -0.42 1.29
N SER A 64 5.78 0.34 2.34
CA SER A 64 5.13 1.66 2.21
C SER A 64 6.00 2.74 1.58
N GLY A 65 7.28 2.46 1.31
CA GLY A 65 8.21 3.39 0.70
C GLY A 65 8.31 4.68 1.50
N ASP A 66 8.21 5.80 0.80
CA ASP A 66 8.26 7.14 1.40
C ASP A 66 6.96 7.53 2.14
N GLY A 67 6.01 6.61 2.28
CA GLY A 67 4.80 6.74 3.10
C GLY A 67 3.63 7.47 2.45
N LYS A 68 3.77 7.90 1.19
CA LYS A 68 2.75 8.72 0.53
C LYS A 68 1.38 8.04 0.47
N VAL A 69 1.36 6.75 0.17
CA VAL A 69 0.11 5.99 0.05
C VAL A 69 -0.61 5.90 1.40
N VAL A 70 0.12 5.65 2.50
CA VAL A 70 -0.43 5.64 3.87
C VAL A 70 -1.03 7.00 4.24
N LEU A 71 -0.33 8.09 3.95
CA LEU A 71 -0.83 9.44 4.23
C LEU A 71 -2.07 9.77 3.40
N ILE A 72 -2.17 9.28 2.16
CA ILE A 72 -3.39 9.43 1.36
C ILE A 72 -4.52 8.53 1.91
N ALA A 73 -4.22 7.30 2.32
CA ALA A 73 -5.19 6.37 2.90
C ALA A 73 -5.80 6.90 4.21
N SER A 74 -5.01 7.63 5.03
CA SER A 74 -5.47 8.21 6.29
C SER A 74 -6.58 9.27 6.11
N LEU A 75 -6.80 9.78 4.89
CA LEU A 75 -7.92 10.65 4.54
C LEU A 75 -9.26 9.92 4.44
N PHE A 76 -9.22 8.58 4.40
CA PHE A 76 -10.37 7.72 4.19
C PHE A 76 -10.62 6.80 5.39
N CYS A 77 -9.58 6.28 6.03
CA CYS A 77 -9.69 5.27 7.09
C CYS A 77 -9.52 5.85 8.51
N LYS A 78 -9.98 5.10 9.51
CA LYS A 78 -9.77 5.45 10.92
C LYS A 78 -8.29 5.38 11.30
N ASN A 79 -7.61 4.32 10.87
CA ASN A 79 -6.18 4.08 11.08
C ASN A 79 -5.54 3.67 9.75
N ALA A 80 -4.41 4.29 9.41
CA ALA A 80 -3.61 3.91 8.25
C ALA A 80 -2.17 3.64 8.70
N GLU A 81 -1.64 2.49 8.34
CA GLU A 81 -0.31 2.06 8.76
C GLU A 81 0.55 1.69 7.56
N GLY A 82 1.85 1.91 7.66
CA GLY A 82 2.84 1.51 6.66
C GLY A 82 3.98 0.73 7.28
N VAL A 83 4.47 -0.27 6.57
CA VAL A 83 5.67 -1.01 6.95
C VAL A 83 6.73 -0.84 5.88
N GLU A 84 7.87 -0.29 6.28
CA GLU A 84 9.01 -0.02 5.40
C GLU A 84 10.31 -0.46 6.08
N ILE A 85 11.20 -1.10 5.35
CA ILE A 85 12.47 -1.59 5.88
C ILE A 85 13.64 -0.62 5.60
N ASP A 86 13.54 0.19 4.55
CA ASP A 86 14.52 1.22 4.21
C ASP A 86 14.38 2.42 5.15
N ASN A 87 15.40 2.63 5.97
CA ASN A 87 15.41 3.69 6.99
C ASN A 87 15.20 5.09 6.41
N LEU A 88 15.73 5.39 5.21
CA LEU A 88 15.62 6.72 4.63
C LEU A 88 14.19 6.99 4.17
N LEU A 89 13.54 6.01 3.55
CA LEU A 89 12.15 6.11 3.12
C LEU A 89 11.20 6.19 4.33
N HIS A 90 11.41 5.36 5.34
CA HIS A 90 10.68 5.43 6.60
C HIS A 90 10.83 6.79 7.29
N SER A 91 12.06 7.30 7.41
CA SER A 91 12.30 8.62 8.01
C SER A 91 11.57 9.73 7.26
N ARG A 92 11.54 9.67 5.91
CA ARG A 92 10.78 10.63 5.11
C ARG A 92 9.28 10.55 5.39
N ALA A 93 8.73 9.35 5.51
CA ALA A 93 7.31 9.15 5.84
C ALA A 93 6.94 9.80 7.18
N VAL A 94 7.76 9.56 8.21
CA VAL A 94 7.57 10.13 9.56
C VAL A 94 7.70 11.65 9.55
N GLU A 95 8.67 12.19 8.79
CA GLU A 95 8.85 13.64 8.63
C GLU A 95 7.61 14.31 8.05
N VAL A 96 7.10 13.83 6.91
CA VAL A 96 5.92 14.41 6.24
C VAL A 96 4.68 14.29 7.12
N LYS A 97 4.48 13.13 7.76
CA LYS A 97 3.41 12.92 8.74
C LYS A 97 3.41 14.00 9.82
N ASN A 98 4.57 14.24 10.43
CA ASN A 98 4.71 15.18 11.54
C ASN A 98 4.52 16.64 11.07
N ASN A 99 5.09 17.00 9.93
CA ASN A 99 4.94 18.33 9.33
C ASN A 99 3.47 18.66 9.04
N LEU A 100 2.71 17.67 8.54
CA LEU A 100 1.29 17.82 8.22
C LEU A 100 0.36 17.50 9.39
N LYS A 101 0.90 17.10 10.56
CA LYS A 101 0.14 16.75 11.77
C LYS A 101 -0.92 15.66 11.55
N ILE A 102 -0.60 14.65 10.75
CA ILE A 102 -1.49 13.53 10.43
C ILE A 102 -1.38 12.47 11.53
N ASN A 103 -2.34 12.48 12.46
CA ASN A 103 -2.25 11.68 13.70
C ASN A 103 -2.72 10.23 13.54
N ASN A 104 -3.57 9.94 12.56
CA ASN A 104 -4.09 8.60 12.30
C ASN A 104 -3.24 7.80 11.31
N ALA A 105 -2.00 8.24 11.05
CA ALA A 105 -1.01 7.52 10.28
C ALA A 105 0.12 6.99 11.20
N VAL A 106 0.49 5.72 11.06
CA VAL A 106 1.59 5.08 11.80
C VAL A 106 2.56 4.44 10.82
N PHE A 107 3.86 4.57 11.06
CA PHE A 107 4.90 3.96 10.23
C PHE A 107 5.76 3.05 11.10
N HIS A 108 6.03 1.86 10.58
CA HIS A 108 6.87 0.85 11.22
C HIS A 108 8.13 0.64 10.40
N ASN A 109 9.29 0.90 10.99
CA ASN A 109 10.57 0.55 10.41
C ASN A 109 10.90 -0.92 10.67
N LYS A 110 10.39 -1.84 9.84
CA LYS A 110 10.61 -3.29 10.01
C LYS A 110 10.36 -4.06 8.72
N ASP A 111 10.72 -5.33 8.73
CA ASP A 111 10.37 -6.27 7.67
C ASP A 111 8.87 -6.56 7.70
N PHE A 112 8.15 -6.35 6.59
CA PHE A 112 6.72 -6.63 6.53
C PHE A 112 6.41 -8.13 6.65
N PHE A 113 7.35 -9.04 6.37
CA PHE A 113 7.13 -10.47 6.62
C PHE A 113 6.99 -10.78 8.12
N GLN A 114 7.53 -9.91 8.99
CA GLN A 114 7.44 -10.01 10.44
C GLN A 114 6.26 -9.19 11.03
N HIS A 115 5.52 -8.45 10.22
CA HIS A 115 4.33 -7.70 10.64
C HIS A 115 3.09 -8.61 10.54
N ASP A 116 2.21 -8.63 11.55
CA ASP A 116 0.96 -9.40 11.50
C ASP A 116 -0.12 -8.65 10.72
N PHE A 117 -0.65 -9.24 9.66
CA PHE A 117 -1.69 -8.61 8.83
C PHE A 117 -3.12 -8.83 9.35
N SER A 118 -3.30 -9.57 10.45
CA SER A 118 -4.61 -10.06 10.88
C SER A 118 -5.56 -8.97 11.41
N GLU A 119 -5.08 -7.78 11.75
CA GLU A 119 -5.90 -6.68 12.28
C GLU A 119 -6.42 -5.72 11.20
N TYR A 120 -5.94 -5.86 9.96
CA TYR A 120 -6.26 -4.95 8.85
C TYR A 120 -7.42 -5.46 8.00
N ASP A 121 -8.33 -4.55 7.65
CA ASP A 121 -9.48 -4.80 6.80
C ASP A 121 -9.29 -4.25 5.36
N ALA A 122 -8.21 -3.49 5.13
CA ALA A 122 -7.69 -3.18 3.80
C ALA A 122 -6.16 -3.21 3.78
N LEU A 123 -5.58 -3.89 2.81
CA LEU A 123 -4.15 -3.94 2.55
C LEU A 123 -3.89 -3.33 1.18
N PHE A 124 -2.77 -2.65 1.02
CA PHE A 124 -2.29 -2.12 -0.25
C PHE A 124 -0.90 -2.69 -0.56
N ILE A 125 -0.64 -2.91 -1.85
CA ILE A 125 0.71 -3.18 -2.32
C ILE A 125 0.92 -2.67 -3.75
N ALA A 126 2.11 -2.10 -3.97
CA ALA A 126 2.70 -1.85 -5.29
C ALA A 126 3.94 -2.76 -5.42
N PRO A 127 3.77 -4.03 -5.86
CA PRO A 127 4.82 -5.02 -5.74
C PRO A 127 5.97 -4.77 -6.72
N ASP A 128 7.18 -4.99 -6.23
CA ASP A 128 8.44 -4.96 -7.00
C ASP A 128 8.96 -6.37 -7.35
N THR A 129 8.35 -7.40 -6.77
CA THR A 129 8.70 -8.80 -6.97
C THR A 129 7.44 -9.68 -7.08
N PRO A 130 7.53 -10.86 -7.72
CA PRO A 130 6.39 -11.78 -7.84
C PRO A 130 5.82 -12.20 -6.48
N MET A 131 4.51 -12.06 -6.29
CA MET A 131 3.83 -12.36 -5.02
C MET A 131 3.97 -13.82 -4.58
N GLU A 132 4.14 -14.75 -5.53
CA GLU A 132 4.36 -16.17 -5.23
C GLU A 132 5.68 -16.44 -4.47
N ARG A 133 6.58 -15.46 -4.35
CA ARG A 133 7.82 -15.56 -3.56
C ARG A 133 7.62 -15.43 -2.05
N GLY A 134 6.44 -15.75 -1.56
CA GLY A 134 6.13 -15.89 -0.13
C GLY A 134 5.08 -14.91 0.38
N LEU A 135 4.95 -13.72 -0.22
CA LEU A 135 3.95 -12.74 0.23
C LEU A 135 2.52 -13.26 0.05
N GLU A 136 2.23 -13.93 -1.07
CA GLU A 136 0.90 -14.48 -1.30
C GLU A 136 0.51 -15.53 -0.24
N ASN A 137 1.44 -16.39 0.17
CA ASN A 137 1.19 -17.37 1.24
C ASN A 137 0.88 -16.68 2.57
N LYS A 138 1.61 -15.60 2.90
CA LYS A 138 1.33 -14.79 4.09
C LYS A 138 -0.05 -14.16 4.02
N LEU A 139 -0.43 -13.60 2.86
CA LEU A 139 -1.76 -13.02 2.65
C LEU A 139 -2.87 -14.06 2.79
N LEU A 140 -2.71 -15.26 2.22
CA LEU A 140 -3.68 -16.35 2.37
C LEU A 140 -3.91 -16.71 3.85
N LYS A 141 -2.84 -16.72 4.65
CA LYS A 141 -2.89 -17.03 6.08
C LYS A 141 -3.52 -15.90 6.90
N GLU A 142 -3.06 -14.67 6.72
CA GLU A 142 -3.30 -13.58 7.69
C GLU A 142 -4.35 -12.55 7.23
N MET A 143 -4.51 -12.30 5.93
CA MET A 143 -5.37 -11.22 5.42
C MET A 143 -6.84 -11.47 5.75
N LYS A 144 -7.54 -10.55 6.43
CA LYS A 144 -9.00 -10.68 6.65
C LYS A 144 -9.84 -9.92 5.63
N GLY A 145 -9.33 -8.80 5.14
CA GLY A 145 -10.06 -7.88 4.28
C GLY A 145 -9.69 -7.94 2.81
N TRP A 146 -9.61 -6.78 2.18
CA TRP A 146 -9.26 -6.63 0.78
C TRP A 146 -7.77 -6.37 0.59
N LEU A 147 -7.18 -6.94 -0.46
CA LEU A 147 -5.90 -6.51 -1.00
C LEU A 147 -6.14 -5.59 -2.20
N ILE A 148 -5.59 -4.39 -2.15
CA ILE A 148 -5.56 -3.41 -3.22
C ILE A 148 -4.19 -3.51 -3.88
N HIS A 149 -4.14 -4.14 -5.04
CA HIS A 149 -2.94 -4.31 -5.83
C HIS A 149 -2.82 -3.19 -6.86
N TYR A 150 -1.72 -2.45 -6.83
CA TYR A 150 -1.44 -1.32 -7.70
C TYR A 150 -0.34 -1.66 -8.70
N GLY A 151 -0.68 -1.65 -10.00
CA GLY A 151 0.21 -1.98 -11.11
C GLY A 151 -0.23 -3.21 -11.90
N HIS A 152 0.41 -3.42 -13.05
CA HIS A 152 0.09 -4.49 -14.01
C HIS A 152 0.80 -5.82 -13.72
N HIS A 153 1.94 -5.77 -13.03
CA HIS A 153 2.80 -6.92 -12.81
C HIS A 153 2.51 -7.61 -11.48
N PHE A 154 3.00 -8.84 -11.31
CA PHE A 154 3.03 -9.58 -10.04
C PHE A 154 1.67 -9.76 -9.35
N GLN A 155 0.60 -9.92 -10.14
CA GLN A 155 -0.73 -10.21 -9.61
C GLN A 155 -0.74 -11.52 -8.79
N PRO A 156 -1.53 -11.61 -7.71
CA PRO A 156 -1.69 -12.84 -6.94
C PRO A 156 -2.35 -13.93 -7.79
N ARG A 157 -1.97 -15.19 -7.57
CA ARG A 157 -2.45 -16.38 -8.29
C ARG A 157 -3.64 -17.06 -7.62
N PHE A 158 -3.67 -17.07 -6.30
CA PHE A 158 -4.58 -17.84 -5.45
C PHE A 158 -5.63 -16.97 -4.76
N LEU A 159 -5.44 -15.65 -4.73
CA LEU A 159 -6.49 -14.73 -4.27
C LEU A 159 -7.58 -14.55 -5.32
N LYS A 160 -8.83 -14.41 -4.86
CA LYS A 160 -9.98 -14.15 -5.74
C LYS A 160 -10.00 -12.68 -6.13
N ARG A 161 -9.93 -12.38 -7.43
CA ARG A 161 -10.15 -11.02 -7.93
C ARG A 161 -11.63 -10.67 -7.81
N GLU A 162 -11.94 -9.58 -7.11
CA GLU A 162 -13.31 -9.08 -6.97
C GLU A 162 -13.65 -8.08 -8.08
N HIS A 163 -12.74 -7.16 -8.37
CA HIS A 163 -12.88 -6.19 -9.46
C HIS A 163 -11.52 -5.57 -9.80
N SER A 164 -11.45 -4.92 -10.95
CA SER A 164 -10.27 -4.16 -11.38
C SER A 164 -10.69 -3.00 -12.27
N PHE A 165 -9.92 -1.92 -12.24
CA PHE A 165 -10.15 -0.74 -13.08
C PHE A 165 -8.84 -0.01 -13.36
N LEU A 166 -8.85 0.85 -14.39
CA LEU A 166 -7.72 1.72 -14.70
C LEU A 166 -7.90 3.11 -14.07
N VAL A 167 -6.81 3.66 -13.56
CA VAL A 167 -6.68 5.07 -13.19
C VAL A 167 -5.48 5.62 -13.96
N ASN A 168 -5.74 6.50 -14.92
CA ASN A 168 -4.71 7.08 -15.81
C ASN A 168 -3.76 6.05 -16.45
N GLY A 169 -4.27 4.85 -16.75
CA GLY A 169 -3.49 3.75 -17.35
C GLY A 169 -2.87 2.78 -16.34
N THR A 170 -2.84 3.12 -15.05
CA THR A 170 -2.42 2.19 -13.99
C THR A 170 -3.56 1.25 -13.62
N LEU A 171 -3.28 -0.06 -13.64
CA LEU A 171 -4.21 -1.09 -13.19
C LEU A 171 -4.29 -1.11 -11.66
N VAL A 172 -5.51 -0.97 -11.15
CA VAL A 172 -5.83 -1.23 -9.76
C VAL A 172 -6.74 -2.44 -9.71
N SER A 173 -6.30 -3.48 -9.02
CA SER A 173 -7.04 -4.73 -8.84
C SER A 173 -7.33 -4.95 -7.36
N VAL A 174 -8.56 -5.34 -7.04
CA VAL A 174 -8.97 -5.67 -5.68
C VAL A 174 -9.17 -7.16 -5.55
N TYR A 175 -8.57 -7.74 -4.52
CA TYR A 175 -8.59 -9.16 -4.23
C TYR A 175 -9.15 -9.44 -2.84
N SER A 176 -9.75 -10.61 -2.68
CA SER A 176 -10.17 -11.17 -1.40
C SER A 176 -9.62 -12.59 -1.23
N ARG A 177 -9.63 -13.12 -0.02
CA ARG A 177 -9.41 -14.56 0.18
C ARG A 177 -10.61 -15.33 -0.36
N GLN A 178 -10.34 -16.40 -1.10
CA GLN A 178 -11.39 -17.34 -1.46
C GLN A 178 -11.93 -17.97 -0.18
N LYS A 179 -13.24 -17.88 0.06
CA LYS A 179 -13.86 -18.66 1.14
C LYS A 179 -13.64 -20.14 0.82
N PRO A 180 -13.24 -20.98 1.78
CA PRO A 180 -13.22 -22.42 1.58
C PRO A 180 -14.60 -22.84 1.08
N SER A 181 -14.68 -23.41 -0.13
CA SER A 181 -15.92 -24.02 -0.58
C SER A 181 -16.26 -25.13 0.40
N LEU A 182 -17.51 -25.19 0.88
CA LEU A 182 -18.02 -26.23 1.77
C LEU A 182 -17.92 -27.67 1.20
N HIS A 183 -17.32 -27.87 0.02
CA HIS A 183 -17.25 -29.12 -0.73
C HIS A 183 -15.84 -29.57 -1.13
N ASN A 184 -14.76 -29.04 -0.52
CA ASN A 184 -13.42 -29.58 -0.77
C ASN A 184 -12.55 -29.61 0.49
N PRO A 185 -12.44 -30.75 1.20
CA PRO A 185 -11.64 -30.89 2.42
C PRO A 185 -10.11 -30.90 2.19
N SER A 186 -9.64 -30.86 0.94
CA SER A 186 -8.24 -31.18 0.61
C SER A 186 -7.23 -30.03 0.77
N LEU A 187 -7.65 -28.82 1.12
CA LEU A 187 -6.75 -27.66 1.26
C LEU A 187 -6.35 -27.32 2.72
N LEU A 188 -6.71 -28.16 3.69
CA LEU A 188 -6.37 -27.96 5.11
C LEU A 188 -4.94 -28.39 5.49
N HIS A 189 -4.09 -28.80 4.53
CA HIS A 189 -2.74 -29.30 4.80
C HIS A 189 -1.66 -28.74 3.86
N LEU A 190 -1.61 -27.41 3.69
CA LEU A 190 -0.44 -26.70 3.14
C LEU A 190 -0.03 -25.55 4.05
#